data_AF-A0A380DWW7-F1
#
_entry.id   AF-A0A380DWW7-F1
#
_cell.length_a   1.000
_cell.length_b   1.000
_cell.length_c   1.000
_cell.angle_alpha   90.00
_cell.angle_beta   90.00
_cell.angle_gamma   90.00
#
_symmetry.space_group_name_H-M   'P 1'
#
loop_
_entity.id
_entity.type
_entity.pdbx_description
1 polymer ?
#
loop_
_entity_poly.entity_id
_entity_poly.type
_entity_poly.pdbx_seq_one_letter_code
_entity_poly.pdbx_strand_id
1 'polypeptide(L)'
;MVNAVLTYKPSACYCCGVKNEGQIHKHGKRVSRITLLKTQGYNTYLNLAKQRFKCLECNGTFTAKTSIVMSRVLSQDVLLKKL
;
A
#
# COMPACT_ATOMS: atom_id res chain seq x y z
N MET A 1 11.41 -15.18 -1.75
CA MET A 1 10.18 -14.37 -1.94
C MET A 1 9.79 -13.78 -0.60
N VAL A 2 9.58 -12.47 -0.52
CA VAL A 2 9.25 -11.76 0.73
C VAL A 2 7.77 -11.35 0.69
N ASN A 3 7.06 -11.44 1.81
CA ASN A 3 5.66 -11.04 1.91
C ASN A 3 5.53 -9.88 2.90
N ALA A 4 4.71 -8.87 2.57
CA ALA A 4 4.43 -7.73 3.44
C ALA A 4 2.97 -7.29 3.33
N VAL A 5 2.49 -6.56 4.34
CA VAL A 5 1.12 -6.01 4.39
C VAL A 5 1.21 -4.49 4.54
N LEU A 6 0.54 -3.75 3.64
CA LEU A 6 0.38 -2.29 3.76
C LEU A 6 -1.03 -1.98 4.25
N THR A 7 -1.14 -1.49 5.48
CA THR A 7 -2.42 -1.14 6.12
C THR A 7 -2.21 0.00 7.13
N TYR A 8 -3.24 0.81 7.33
CA TYR A 8 -3.30 1.91 8.31
C TYR A 8 -4.76 2.28 8.60
N LYS A 9 -5.00 3.14 9.60
CA LYS A 9 -6.33 3.76 9.80
C LYS A 9 -6.37 5.09 9.03
N PRO A 10 -7.12 5.22 7.91
CA PRO A 10 -7.22 6.48 7.18
C PRO A 10 -7.88 7.54 8.06
N SER A 11 -7.43 8.79 8.00
CA SER A 11 -8.02 9.91 8.74
C SER A 11 -9.31 10.43 8.10
N ALA A 12 -9.44 10.29 6.78
CA ALA A 12 -10.59 10.70 6.00
C ALA A 12 -10.74 9.83 4.73
N CYS A 13 -11.92 9.87 4.11
CA CYS A 13 -12.20 9.18 2.87
C CYS A 13 -11.51 9.89 1.70
N TYR A 14 -10.77 9.15 0.88
CA TYR A 14 -10.11 9.72 -0.30
C TYR A 14 -11.08 10.00 -1.47
N CYS A 15 -12.31 9.50 -1.39
CA CYS A 15 -13.32 9.71 -2.42
C CYS A 15 -14.17 10.95 -2.14
N CYS A 16 -14.61 11.15 -0.89
CA CYS A 16 -15.55 12.23 -0.52
C CYS A 16 -15.05 13.17 0.59
N GLY A 17 -13.90 12.91 1.20
CA GLY A 17 -13.33 13.77 2.24
C GLY A 17 -13.90 13.58 3.65
N VAL A 18 -14.93 12.76 3.86
CA VAL A 18 -15.50 12.55 5.21
C VAL A 18 -14.45 12.05 6.20
N LYS A 19 -14.41 12.64 7.40
CA LYS A 19 -13.51 12.24 8.48
C LYS A 19 -13.83 10.81 8.92
N ASN A 20 -12.81 10.05 9.30
CA ASN A 20 -12.96 8.66 9.72
C ASN A 20 -13.12 8.54 11.25
N GLU A 21 -14.36 8.71 11.69
CA GLU A 21 -14.83 8.47 13.06
C GLU A 21 -15.58 7.12 13.17
N GLY A 22 -15.59 6.33 12.10
CA GLY A 22 -16.33 5.07 11.99
C GLY A 22 -16.82 4.78 10.56
N GLN A 23 -16.73 5.77 9.66
CA GLN A 23 -17.27 5.74 8.31
C GLN A 23 -16.46 4.86 7.35
N ILE A 24 -15.24 4.44 7.72
CA ILE A 24 -14.32 3.74 6.82
C ILE A 24 -13.93 2.39 7.41
N HIS A 25 -14.28 1.32 6.71
CA HIS A 25 -13.99 -0.06 7.11
C HIS A 25 -13.00 -0.76 6.17
N LYS A 26 -12.33 -1.78 6.68
CA LYS A 26 -11.49 -2.70 5.89
C LYS A 26 -12.36 -3.48 4.91
N HIS A 27 -11.98 -3.49 3.64
CA HIS A 27 -12.72 -4.12 2.54
C HIS A 27 -11.82 -5.10 1.75
N GLY A 28 -11.20 -6.02 2.49
CA GLY A 28 -10.24 -6.99 1.94
C GLY A 28 -8.89 -6.38 1.55
N LYS A 29 -8.04 -7.18 0.90
CA LYS A 29 -6.69 -6.77 0.47
C LYS A 29 -6.50 -7.07 -1.02
N ARG A 30 -5.66 -6.28 -1.70
CA ARG A 30 -5.16 -6.56 -3.06
C ARG A 30 -3.65 -6.81 -2.98
N VAL A 31 -3.22 -7.97 -3.42
CA VAL A 31 -1.79 -8.30 -3.48
C VAL A 31 -1.19 -7.73 -4.76
N SER A 32 0.00 -7.14 -4.65
CA SER A 32 0.80 -6.71 -5.79
C SER A 32 2.21 -7.28 -5.63
N ARG A 33 2.72 -7.92 -6.69
CA ARG A 33 4.11 -8.37 -6.73
C ARG A 33 4.99 -7.22 -7.21
N ILE A 34 6.02 -6.91 -6.45
CA ILE A 34 7.01 -5.88 -6.73
C ILE A 34 8.35 -6.58 -6.93
N THR A 35 9.05 -6.25 -8.01
CA THR A 35 10.40 -6.74 -8.24
C THR A 35 11.37 -5.83 -7.49
N LEU A 36 12.14 -6.41 -6.58
CA LEU A 36 13.25 -5.73 -5.92
C LEU A 36 14.49 -5.89 -6.80
N LEU A 37 15.32 -4.84 -6.89
CA LEU A 37 16.61 -4.93 -7.56
C LEU A 37 17.47 -6.06 -6.95
N LYS A 38 18.32 -6.66 -7.79
CA LYS A 38 19.16 -7.81 -7.42
C LYS A 38 20.02 -7.48 -6.19
N THR A 39 19.77 -8.18 -5.09
CA THR A 39 20.77 -8.39 -4.04
C THR A 39 21.56 -9.65 -4.40
N GLN A 40 22.87 -9.53 -4.58
CA GLN A 40 23.78 -10.67 -4.80
C GLN A 40 23.41 -11.58 -6.00
N GLY A 41 22.95 -10.99 -7.11
CA GLY A 41 22.73 -11.73 -8.37
C GLY A 41 21.35 -12.38 -8.55
N TYR A 42 20.53 -12.48 -7.50
CA TYR A 42 19.19 -13.09 -7.57
C TYR A 42 18.07 -12.03 -7.60
N ASN A 43 17.07 -12.24 -8.47
CA ASN A 43 15.86 -11.42 -8.47
C ASN A 43 15.06 -11.72 -7.18
N THR A 44 14.87 -10.70 -6.35
CA THR A 44 14.03 -10.83 -5.15
C THR A 44 12.66 -10.23 -5.43
N TYR A 45 11.60 -10.95 -5.07
CA TYR A 45 10.22 -10.49 -5.23
C TYR A 45 9.58 -10.19 -3.87
N LEU A 46 8.87 -9.06 -3.80
CA LEU A 46 8.02 -8.67 -2.67
C LEU A 46 6.55 -8.80 -3.06
N ASN A 47 5.80 -9.66 -2.38
CA ASN A 47 4.34 -9.66 -2.46
C ASN A 47 3.79 -8.71 -1.40
N LEU A 48 3.27 -7.56 -1.85
CA LEU A 48 2.69 -6.54 -0.98
C LEU A 48 1.16 -6.64 -1.00
N ALA A 49 0.57 -7.10 0.11
CA ALA A 49 -0.87 -7.10 0.31
C ALA A 49 -1.35 -5.73 0.80
N LYS A 50 -1.99 -4.96 -0.07
CA LYS A 50 -2.49 -3.62 0.23
C LYS A 50 -3.92 -3.68 0.73
N GLN A 51 -4.18 -3.08 1.89
CA GLN A 51 -5.52 -2.96 2.46
C GLN A 51 -6.41 -2.11 1.53
N ARG A 52 -7.59 -2.63 1.20
CA ARG A 52 -8.68 -1.82 0.63
C ARG A 52 -9.56 -1.33 1.76
N PHE A 53 -10.14 -0.16 1.55
CA PHE A 53 -11.10 0.47 2.44
C PHE A 53 -12.38 0.74 1.67
N LYS A 54 -13.52 0.66 2.36
CA LYS A 54 -14.82 1.09 1.88
C LYS A 54 -15.34 2.19 2.80
N CYS A 55 -15.75 3.31 2.22
CA CYS A 55 -16.46 4.37 2.91
C CYS A 55 -17.96 4.06 2.89
N LEU A 56 -18.62 4.16 4.04
CA LEU A 56 -20.06 3.94 4.16
C LEU A 56 -20.89 5.13 3.68
N GLU A 57 -20.34 6.35 3.74
CA GLU A 57 -21.05 7.57 3.33
C GLU A 57 -21.23 7.66 1.82
N CYS A 58 -20.14 7.53 1.07
CA CYS A 58 -20.16 7.68 -0.39
C CYS A 58 -20.12 6.35 -1.14
N ASN A 59 -20.12 5.22 -0.42
CA ASN A 59 -19.90 3.87 -0.96
C ASN A 59 -18.59 3.68 -1.77
N GLY A 60 -17.70 4.66 -1.75
CA GLY A 60 -16.43 4.65 -2.46
C GLY A 60 -15.45 3.63 -1.87
N THR A 61 -14.58 3.08 -2.71
CA THR A 61 -13.48 2.22 -2.26
C THR A 61 -12.14 2.80 -2.65
N PHE A 62 -11.15 2.67 -1.77
CA PHE A 62 -9.79 3.09 -2.04
C PHE A 62 -8.79 2.11 -1.45
N THR A 63 -7.56 2.12 -1.96
CA THR A 63 -6.50 1.22 -1.51
C THR A 63 -5.45 2.00 -0.75
N ALA A 64 -4.87 1.39 0.30
CA ALA A 64 -3.73 1.92 1.02
C ALA A 64 -2.60 2.29 0.04
N LYS A 65 -2.19 3.57 0.08
CA LYS A 65 -1.07 4.09 -0.69
C LYS A 65 0.15 4.26 0.22
N THR A 66 1.34 4.17 -0.36
CA THR A 66 2.60 4.53 0.30
C THR A 66 3.38 5.41 -0.65
N SER A 67 4.07 6.42 -0.12
CA SER A 67 4.97 7.28 -0.90
C SER A 67 6.20 6.53 -1.42
N ILE A 68 6.53 5.38 -0.82
CA ILE A 68 7.74 4.60 -1.13
C ILE A 68 7.57 3.78 -2.42
N VAL A 69 6.34 3.39 -2.76
CA VAL A 69 6.04 2.47 -3.87
C VAL A 69 5.27 3.23 -4.96
N MET A 70 5.94 4.17 -5.62
CA MET A 70 5.39 4.86 -6.81
C MET A 70 5.76 4.15 -8.13
N SER A 71 6.76 3.26 -8.09
CA SER A 71 7.23 2.47 -9.24
C SER A 71 7.09 0.97 -8.96
N ARG A 72 6.83 0.16 -10.01
CA ARG A 72 6.82 -1.32 -9.94
C ARG A 72 8.21 -1.90 -9.63
N VAL A 73 9.23 -1.05 -9.65
CA VAL A 73 10.62 -1.37 -9.31
C VAL A 73 11.00 -0.50 -8.11
N LEU A 74 11.36 -1.14 -7.00
CA LEU A 74 12.00 -0.44 -5.88
C LEU A 74 13.51 -0.45 -6.13
N SER A 75 14.10 0.71 -6.40
CA SER A 75 15.55 0.85 -6.46
C SER A 75 16.13 0.95 -5.05
N GLN A 76 17.37 0.46 -4.86
CA GLN A 76 18.09 0.52 -3.58
C GLN A 76 18.26 1.98 -3.10
N ASP A 77 18.20 2.95 -4.02
CA ASP A 77 18.29 4.38 -3.71
C ASP A 77 17.12 4.91 -2.86
N VAL A 78 15.95 4.26 -2.91
CA VAL A 78 14.78 4.69 -2.10
C VAL A 78 14.93 4.27 -0.64
N LEU A 79 15.62 3.15 -0.37
CA LEU A 79 15.88 2.65 0.98
C LEU A 79 17.00 3.43 1.69
N LEU A 80 17.96 3.98 0.94
CA LEU A 80 19.08 4.75 1.49
C LEU A 80 18.77 6.22 1.80
N LYS A 81 17.65 6.78 1.31
CA LYS A 81 17.26 8.17 1.64
C LYS A 81 16.52 8.33 2.99
N LYS A 82 16.53 7.29 3.83
CA LYS A 82 15.88 7.30 5.16
C LYS A 82 16.77 6.72 6.28
N LEU A 83 18.09 6.72 6.09
CA LEU A 83 19.05 6.55 7.18
C LEU A 83 19.71 7.90 7.47
#